data_AF-A0A957L1W1-F1
#
_entry.id   AF-A0A957L1W1-F1
#
_cell.length_a   1.000
_cell.length_b   1.000
_cell.length_c   1.000
_cell.angle_alpha   90.00
_cell.angle_beta   90.00
_cell.angle_gamma   90.00
#
_symmetry.space_group_name_H-M   'P 1'
#
loop_
_entity.id
_entity.type
_entity.pdbx_description
1 polymer ?
#
loop_
_entity_poly.entity_id
_entity_poly.type
_entity_poly.pdbx_seq_one_letter_code
_entity_poly.pdbx_strand_id
1 'polypeptide(L)' 'MSTLVEMFRHNLWANQLILAACRELDETQLAAGAEGTYGAIGDTLVHLFSAEQRYVFALTGRKPATQNSERNGWP' A
#
# COMPACT_ATOMS: atom_id res chain seq x y z
N MET A 1 11.00 7.57 22.13
CA MET A 1 10.18 6.75 21.21
C MET A 1 11.11 6.04 20.25
N SER A 2 10.87 4.77 19.89
CA SER A 2 11.76 4.04 18.97
C SER A 2 11.62 4.57 17.53
N THR A 3 12.73 4.74 16.80
CA THR A 3 12.74 5.12 15.38
C THR A 3 11.83 4.23 14.53
N LEU A 4 11.81 2.92 14.82
CA LEU A 4 10.96 1.97 14.11
C LEU A 4 9.48 2.30 14.27
N VAL A 5 9.05 2.71 15.47
CA VAL A 5 7.66 3.09 15.74
C VAL A 5 7.29 4.36 14.98
N GLU A 6 8.19 5.33 14.90
CA GLU A 6 7.97 6.55 14.11
C GLU A 6 7.88 6.27 12.61
N MET A 7 8.66 5.32 12.08
CA MET A 7 8.53 4.91 10.68
C MET A 7 7.16 4.30 10.37
N PHE A 8 6.60 3.47 11.26
CA PHE A 8 5.24 2.94 11.07
C PHE A 8 4.16 4.01 11.19
N ARG A 9 4.34 5.00 12.07
CA ARG A 9 3.42 6.16 12.17
C ARG A 9 3.45 7.01 10.92
N HIS A 10 4.64 7.27 10.40
CA HIS A 10 4.81 7.98 9.14
C HIS A 10 4.19 7.21 7.97
N ASN A 11 4.40 5.89 7.91
CA ASN A 11 3.78 5.02 6.89
C ASN A 11 2.24 5.11 6.94
N LEU A 12 1.66 5.03 8.15
CA LEU A 12 0.21 5.17 8.33
C LEU A 12 -0.30 6.53 7.84
N TRP A 13 0.36 7.62 8.23
CA TRP A 13 0.01 8.97 7.77
C TRP A 13 0.07 9.10 6.24
N ALA A 14 1.14 8.59 5.62
CA ALA A 14 1.30 8.62 4.18
C ALA A 14 0.22 7.81 3.46
N ASN A 15 -0.06 6.59 3.94
CA ASN A 15 -1.12 5.74 3.39
C ASN A 15 -2.50 6.40 3.49
N GLN A 16 -2.79 7.10 4.59
CA GLN A 16 -4.05 7.84 4.74
C GLN A 16 -4.19 8.97 3.72
N LEU A 17 -3.12 9.73 3.46
CA LEU A 17 -3.13 10.79 2.45
C LEU A 17 -3.30 10.24 1.04
N ILE A 18 -2.58 9.16 0.71
CA ILE A 18 -2.67 8.49 -0.59
C ILE A 18 -4.10 7.98 -0.80
N LEU A 19 -4.66 7.25 0.18
CA LEU A 19 -6.02 6.75 0.09
C LEU A 19 -7.05 7.88 -0.05
N ALA A 20 -6.87 8.99 0.68
CA ALA A 20 -7.76 10.14 0.55
C ALA A 20 -7.72 10.75 -0.86
N ALA A 21 -6.54 10.85 -1.48
CA ALA A 21 -6.40 11.34 -2.84
C ALA A 21 -6.99 10.37 -3.87
N CYS A 22 -6.71 9.07 -3.75
CA CYS A 22 -7.20 8.05 -4.69
C CYS A 22 -8.72 7.87 -4.63
N ARG A 23 -9.36 8.22 -3.51
CA ARG A 23 -10.82 8.10 -3.34
C ARG A 23 -11.62 9.08 -4.23
N GLU A 24 -10.98 10.13 -4.70
CA GLU A 24 -11.57 11.14 -5.58
C GLU A 24 -11.35 10.82 -7.07
N LEU A 25 -10.67 9.69 -7.38
CA LEU A 25 -10.40 9.25 -8.74
C LEU A 25 -11.49 8.31 -9.26
N ASP A 26 -11.77 8.40 -10.56
CA ASP A 26 -12.59 7.42 -11.26
C ASP A 26 -11.80 6.15 -11.66
N GLU A 27 -12.49 5.12 -12.15
CA GLU A 27 -11.88 3.85 -12.56
C GLU A 27 -10.83 4.02 -13.66
N THR A 28 -11.04 4.95 -14.60
CA THR A 28 -10.09 5.20 -15.70
C THR A 28 -8.81 5.84 -15.16
N GLN A 29 -8.94 6.75 -14.20
CA GLN A 29 -7.82 7.38 -13.53
C GLN A 29 -7.07 6.40 -12.62
N LEU A 30 -7.76 5.53 -11.89
CA LEU A 30 -7.13 4.48 -11.08
C LEU A 30 -6.36 3.45 -11.94
N ALA A 31 -6.82 3.21 -13.16
CA ALA A 31 -6.16 2.36 -14.15
C ALA A 31 -4.98 3.05 -14.87
N ALA A 32 -4.74 4.35 -14.64
CA ALA A 32 -3.62 5.05 -15.24
C ALA A 32 -2.29 4.62 -14.62
N GLY A 33 -1.27 4.41 -15.45
CA GLY A 33 0.11 4.17 -15.02
C GLY A 33 0.99 5.39 -15.23
N ALA A 34 2.12 5.44 -14.52
CA ALA A 34 3.16 6.43 -14.74
C ALA A 34 4.53 5.74 -14.84
N GLU A 35 5.47 6.36 -15.52
CA GLU A 35 6.83 5.83 -15.57
C GLU A 35 7.44 5.78 -14.17
N GLY A 36 8.01 4.63 -13.81
CA GLY A 36 8.60 4.41 -12.49
C GLY A 36 7.63 3.95 -11.40
N THR A 37 6.33 3.73 -11.70
CA THR A 37 5.38 3.12 -10.75
C THR A 37 5.26 1.61 -10.93
N TYR A 38 4.66 0.95 -9.93
CA TYR A 38 4.31 -0.46 -10.04
C TYR A 38 2.98 -0.57 -10.78
N GLY A 39 3.02 -0.54 -12.12
CA GLY A 39 1.82 -0.61 -12.95
C GLY A 39 0.91 0.61 -12.80
N ALA A 40 -0.41 0.37 -12.82
CA ALA A 40 -1.41 1.40 -12.60
C ALA A 40 -1.37 1.94 -11.16
N ILE A 41 -2.07 3.06 -10.90
CA ILE A 41 -2.23 3.59 -9.54
C ILE A 41 -2.79 2.50 -8.60
N GLY A 42 -3.83 1.79 -9.03
CA GLY A 42 -4.40 0.67 -8.28
C GLY A 42 -3.39 -0.42 -7.94
N ASP A 43 -2.58 -0.83 -8.91
CA ASP A 43 -1.54 -1.86 -8.71
C ASP A 43 -0.49 -1.39 -7.70
N THR A 44 -0.10 -0.11 -7.78
CA THR A 44 0.83 0.50 -6.84
C THR A 44 0.27 0.54 -5.42
N LEU A 45 -1.03 0.81 -5.23
CA LEU A 45 -1.68 0.73 -3.92
C LEU A 45 -1.63 -0.69 -3.34
N VAL A 46 -1.96 -1.70 -4.15
CA VAL A 46 -1.89 -3.11 -3.73
C VAL A 46 -0.45 -3.46 -3.34
N HIS A 47 0.53 -3.04 -4.14
CA HIS A 47 1.95 -3.26 -3.85
C HIS A 47 2.37 -2.66 -2.49
N LEU A 48 2.00 -1.40 -2.20
CA LEU A 48 2.30 -0.75 -0.92
C LEU A 48 1.72 -1.53 0.27
N PHE A 49 0.45 -1.92 0.20
CA PHE A 49 -0.20 -2.61 1.32
C PHE A 49 0.29 -4.06 1.48
N SER A 50 0.58 -4.75 0.37
CA SER A 50 1.24 -6.06 0.40
C SER A 50 2.65 -5.98 1.00
N ALA A 51 3.40 -4.91 0.75
CA ALA A 51 4.71 -4.68 1.37
C ALA A 51 4.58 -4.41 2.88
N GLU A 52 3.64 -3.57 3.31
CA GLU A 52 3.38 -3.30 4.73
C GLU A 52 3.06 -4.61 5.49
N GLN A 53 2.19 -5.46 4.95
CA GLN A 53 1.87 -6.76 5.53
C GLN A 53 3.11 -7.65 5.70
N ARG A 54 4.03 -7.64 4.72
CA ARG A 54 5.28 -8.39 4.79
C ARG A 54 6.19 -7.86 5.90
N TYR A 55 6.30 -6.55 6.08
CA TYR A 55 7.09 -5.97 7.17
C TYR A 55 6.50 -6.29 8.55
N VAL A 56 5.18 -6.18 8.71
CA VAL A 56 4.51 -6.55 9.97
C VAL A 56 4.75 -8.02 10.30
N PHE A 57 4.63 -8.91 9.32
CA PHE A 57 4.92 -10.33 9.51
C PHE A 57 6.40 -10.57 9.88
N ALA A 58 7.33 -9.98 9.14
CA ALA A 58 8.76 -10.15 9.39
C ALA A 58 9.20 -9.68 10.79
N LEU A 59 8.58 -8.62 11.30
CA LEU A 59 8.94 -8.03 12.60
C LEU A 59 8.20 -8.66 13.78
N THR A 60 7.02 -9.22 13.57
CA THR A 60 6.14 -9.66 14.67
C THR A 60 5.81 -11.15 14.65
N GLY A 61 6.10 -11.85 13.55
CA GLY A 61 5.67 -13.22 13.31
C GLY A 61 4.16 -13.39 13.08
N ARG A 62 3.37 -12.31 13.14
CA ARG A 62 1.91 -12.36 12.99
C ARG A 62 1.52 -12.17 11.53
N LYS A 63 0.75 -13.13 11.00
CA LYS A 63 0.19 -13.02 9.66
C LYS A 63 -1.06 -12.12 9.68
N PRO A 64 -1.29 -11.33 8.62
CA PRO A 64 -2.53 -10.57 8.50
C PRO A 64 -3.72 -11.51 8.32
N ALA A 65 -4.91 -11.09 8.75
CA ALA A 65 -6.15 -11.86 8.60
C ALA A 65 -6.54 -12.03 7.13
N THR A 66 -6.31 -11.01 6.32
CA THR A 66 -6.49 -11.01 4.87
C THR A 66 -5.16 -10.70 4.22
N GLN A 67 -4.75 -11.52 3.25
CA GLN A 67 -3.50 -11.30 2.54
C GLN A 67 -3.74 -10.53 1.25
N ASN A 68 -3.10 -9.38 1.12
CA ASN A 68 -3.05 -8.66 -0.13
C ASN A 68 -1.95 -9.28 -1.00
N SER A 69 -2.24 -9.46 -2.29
CA SER A 69 -1.28 -10.01 -3.24
C SER A 69 -1.23 -9.13 -4.48
N GLU A 70 -0.11 -8.44 -4.66
CA GLU A 70 0.26 -7.75 -5.91
C GLU A 70 0.27 -8.69 -7.13
N ARG A 71 0.37 -10.02 -6.93
CA ARG A 71 0.27 -11.01 -8.02
C ARG A 71 -1.14 -11.16 -8.58
N ASN A 72 -2.16 -10.74 -7.82
CA ASN A 72 -3.54 -10.85 -8.23
C ASN A 72 -4.01 -9.60 -9.00
N GLY A 73 -3.17 -8.56 -9.07
CA GLY A 73 -3.48 -7.27 -9.69
C GLY A 73 -4.48 -6.45 -8.87
N TRP A 74 -4.61 -5.18 -9.24
CA TRP A 74 -5.79 -4.39 -8.91
C TRP A 74 -7.03 -4.96 -9.63
N PRO A 75 -8.17 -5.12 -8.94
CA PRO A 75 -9.39 -5.66 -9.53
C PRO A 75 -10.00 -4.77 -10.63
#